data_AF-A0AAW9SSG3-F1
#
_entry.id   AF-A0AAW9SSG3-F1
#
_cell.length_a   1.000
_cell.length_b   1.000
_cell.length_c   1.000
_cell.angle_alpha   90.00
_cell.angle_beta   90.00
_cell.angle_gamma   90.00
#
_symmetry.space_group_name_H-M   'P 1'
#
loop_
_entity.id
_entity.type
_entity.pdbx_description
1 polymer ?
#
loop_
_entity_poly.entity_id
_entity_poly.type
_entity_poly.pdbx_seq_one_letter_code
_entity_poly.pdbx_strand_id
1 'polypeptide(L)'
;MTALRRASRAVVGRARPRVCLLPALACATALATGPAMSDGGLFRQLDAEGGALDALKWRARPVLVFADDPANAAYRAQLALLRKARAGLEERDITVFGDAEPGSSEALRARLKVEGFTLVLIGKDGGVKLRADSPVAPEDLFRTIDRMPMRQREMSGE
;
A
#
# COMPACT_ATOMS: atom_id res chain seq x y z
N MET A 1 -65.08 -19.38 -34.77
CA MET A 1 -64.08 -19.98 -35.68
C MET A 1 -63.32 -21.02 -34.89
N THR A 2 -63.85 -22.23 -34.81
CA THR A 2 -63.39 -23.42 -35.57
C THR A 2 -62.23 -24.12 -34.86
N ALA A 3 -62.60 -25.18 -34.15
CA ALA A 3 -61.68 -26.18 -33.63
C ALA A 3 -60.96 -26.90 -34.78
N LEU A 4 -59.68 -27.25 -34.61
CA LEU A 4 -59.08 -28.36 -35.34
C LEU A 4 -58.14 -29.18 -34.43
N ARG A 5 -58.65 -30.37 -34.12
CA ARG A 5 -57.93 -31.63 -33.83
C ARG A 5 -56.51 -31.70 -34.43
N ARG A 6 -55.57 -32.27 -33.67
CA ARG A 6 -55.07 -33.63 -33.95
C ARG A 6 -54.17 -34.14 -32.84
N ALA A 7 -54.60 -35.26 -32.26
CA ALA A 7 -53.72 -36.20 -31.60
C ALA A 7 -52.76 -36.82 -32.61
N SER A 8 -51.53 -37.10 -32.18
CA SER A 8 -50.79 -38.26 -32.68
C SER A 8 -49.98 -38.89 -31.55
N ARG A 9 -50.05 -40.21 -31.56
CA ARG A 9 -49.73 -41.17 -30.51
C ARG A 9 -48.52 -41.98 -30.97
N ALA A 10 -47.92 -42.67 -30.01
CA ALA A 10 -46.92 -43.73 -30.14
C ALA A 10 -45.49 -43.21 -30.37
N VAL A 11 -44.44 -43.83 -29.83
CA VAL A 11 -44.27 -45.26 -29.56
C VAL A 11 -43.22 -45.48 -28.46
N VAL A 12 -43.44 -46.56 -27.71
CA VAL A 12 -42.60 -47.13 -26.66
C VAL A 12 -41.21 -47.53 -27.17
N GLY A 13 -40.18 -47.26 -26.37
CA GLY A 13 -38.84 -47.85 -26.53
C GLY A 13 -38.19 -48.09 -25.16
N ARG A 14 -38.33 -49.30 -24.63
CA ARG A 14 -37.50 -49.83 -23.52
C ARG A 14 -36.04 -49.87 -23.95
N ALA A 15 -35.10 -49.56 -23.05
CA ALA A 15 -34.05 -50.49 -22.58
C ALA A 15 -32.84 -49.76 -21.93
N ARG A 16 -32.73 -49.95 -20.60
CA ARG A 16 -31.56 -50.34 -19.77
C ARG A 16 -30.17 -49.64 -19.91
N PRO A 17 -29.40 -49.66 -18.81
CA PRO A 17 -28.35 -48.68 -18.49
C PRO A 17 -26.97 -49.11 -18.98
N ARG A 18 -26.12 -48.15 -19.32
CA ARG A 18 -24.66 -48.32 -19.37
C ARG A 18 -23.99 -47.05 -18.89
N VAL A 19 -23.33 -47.18 -17.73
CA VAL A 19 -22.19 -46.36 -17.30
C VAL A 19 -21.23 -46.16 -18.48
N CYS A 20 -20.93 -44.92 -18.83
CA CYS A 20 -19.61 -44.52 -19.33
C CYS A 20 -19.49 -43.00 -19.50
N LEU A 21 -18.31 -42.51 -19.10
CA LEU A 21 -17.56 -41.40 -19.72
C LEU A 21 -17.93 -39.94 -19.36
N LEU A 22 -17.03 -39.35 -18.56
CA LEU A 22 -16.51 -37.97 -18.54
C LEU A 22 -17.29 -36.86 -19.27
N PRO A 23 -17.31 -35.68 -18.65
CA PRO A 23 -16.61 -34.58 -19.30
C PRO A 23 -15.61 -33.89 -18.37
N ALA A 24 -14.41 -33.70 -18.91
CA ALA A 24 -13.44 -32.70 -18.48
C ALA A 24 -14.02 -31.31 -18.77
N LEU A 25 -14.22 -30.48 -17.73
CA LEU A 25 -14.00 -29.02 -17.73
C LEU A 25 -14.44 -28.48 -16.37
N ALA A 26 -13.48 -28.17 -15.51
CA ALA A 26 -13.69 -27.15 -14.49
C ALA A 26 -12.38 -26.39 -14.37
N CYS A 27 -12.41 -25.18 -14.94
CA CYS A 27 -11.34 -24.21 -14.92
C CYS A 27 -10.71 -24.12 -13.53
N ALA A 28 -9.39 -24.24 -13.49
CA ALA A 28 -8.59 -23.81 -12.35
C ALA A 28 -8.85 -22.32 -12.09
N THR A 29 -9.72 -22.00 -11.14
CA THR A 29 -9.73 -20.68 -10.53
C THR A 29 -8.54 -20.65 -9.58
N ALA A 30 -7.36 -20.36 -10.15
CA ALA A 30 -6.23 -19.87 -9.38
C ALA A 30 -6.63 -18.51 -8.80
N LEU A 31 -7.24 -18.53 -7.61
CA LEU A 31 -7.25 -17.37 -6.75
C LEU A 31 -5.80 -17.12 -6.37
N ALA A 32 -5.13 -16.27 -7.15
CA ALA A 32 -3.88 -15.65 -6.77
C ALA A 32 -4.17 -14.73 -5.58
N THR A 33 -4.23 -15.31 -4.38
CA THR A 33 -3.91 -14.59 -3.16
C THR A 33 -2.42 -14.26 -3.26
N GLY A 34 -2.11 -13.19 -3.97
CA GLY A 34 -0.78 -12.60 -3.91
C GLY A 34 -0.49 -12.31 -2.43
N PRO A 35 0.68 -12.70 -1.91
CA PRO A 35 1.02 -12.37 -0.54
C PRO A 35 0.93 -10.85 -0.42
N ALA A 36 0.08 -10.35 0.46
CA ALA A 36 0.27 -9.02 1.01
C ALA A 36 1.65 -9.08 1.67
N MET A 37 2.69 -8.68 0.93
CA MET A 37 4.06 -8.62 1.42
C MET A 37 4.00 -7.86 2.75
N SER A 38 4.19 -8.58 3.85
CA SER A 38 4.38 -7.97 5.15
C SER A 38 5.63 -7.13 5.02
N ASP A 39 5.45 -5.82 5.01
CA ASP A 39 6.49 -4.87 4.68
C ASP A 39 7.59 -4.77 5.76
N GLY A 40 7.72 -5.76 6.65
CA GLY A 40 8.65 -5.72 7.77
C GLY A 40 8.39 -4.57 8.75
N GLY A 41 7.23 -3.91 8.63
CA GLY A 41 6.86 -2.75 9.44
C GLY A 41 7.51 -1.43 9.01
N LEU A 42 8.03 -1.30 7.79
CA LEU A 42 8.56 -0.02 7.28
C LEU A 42 7.41 0.94 6.98
N PHE A 43 6.30 0.48 6.41
CA PHE A 43 5.05 1.22 6.25
C PHE A 43 4.19 1.02 7.49
N ARG A 44 3.95 2.11 8.22
CA ARG A 44 3.05 2.19 9.36
C ARG A 44 1.95 3.21 9.08
N GLN A 45 0.86 3.10 9.82
CA GLN A 45 -0.15 4.14 9.86
C GLN A 45 0.21 5.17 10.93
N LEU A 46 -0.06 6.43 10.66
CA LEU A 46 0.16 7.50 11.62
C LEU A 46 -0.91 7.47 12.71
N ASP A 47 -0.48 7.59 13.96
CA ASP A 47 -1.37 7.65 15.12
C ASP A 47 -1.76 9.10 15.43
N ALA A 48 -2.97 9.32 15.96
CA ALA A 48 -3.58 10.63 16.15
C ALA A 48 -2.70 11.64 16.91
N GLU A 49 -1.92 11.15 17.87
CA GLU A 49 -1.10 12.01 18.73
C GLU A 49 0.36 12.13 18.24
N GLY A 50 0.75 11.36 17.23
CA GLY A 50 2.14 11.27 16.78
C GLY A 50 3.07 10.61 17.81
N GLY A 51 2.55 9.89 18.81
CA GLY A 51 3.36 9.22 19.84
C GLY A 51 4.37 8.22 19.25
N ALA A 52 4.03 7.59 18.12
CA ALA A 52 4.94 6.73 17.37
C ALA A 52 6.17 7.47 16.83
N LEU A 53 6.09 8.78 16.57
CA LEU A 53 7.21 9.57 16.09
C LEU A 53 8.25 9.80 17.19
N ASP A 54 7.80 10.04 18.43
CA ASP A 54 8.71 10.26 19.56
C ASP A 54 9.49 8.99 19.91
N ALA A 55 8.82 7.83 19.85
CA ALA A 55 9.46 6.52 20.04
C ALA A 55 10.51 6.15 18.97
N LEU A 56 10.49 6.82 17.82
CA LEU A 56 11.45 6.61 16.73
C LEU A 56 12.60 7.63 16.73
N LYS A 57 12.55 8.66 17.57
CA LYS A 57 13.67 9.58 17.73
C LYS A 57 14.93 8.79 18.07
N TRP A 58 16.02 9.13 17.41
CA TRP A 58 17.32 8.45 17.54
C TRP A 58 17.38 6.99 17.04
N ARG A 59 16.26 6.35 16.68
CA ARG A 59 16.22 4.96 16.18
C ARG A 59 16.03 4.87 14.66
N ALA A 60 15.02 5.58 14.13
CA ALA A 60 14.69 5.55 12.71
C ALA A 60 14.46 6.97 12.18
N ARG A 61 14.41 7.10 10.85
CA ARG A 61 14.03 8.33 10.16
C ARG A 61 12.57 8.22 9.71
N PRO A 62 11.62 8.90 10.38
CA PRO A 62 10.24 8.89 9.95
C PRO A 62 10.07 9.69 8.66
N VAL A 63 9.45 9.09 7.65
CA VAL A 63 8.92 9.77 6.46
C VAL A 63 7.42 9.77 6.58
N LEU A 64 6.83 10.93 6.79
CA LEU A 64 5.38 11.12 6.83
C LEU A 64 4.88 11.41 5.42
N VAL A 65 3.83 10.72 5.00
CA VAL A 65 3.12 10.98 3.76
C VAL A 65 1.66 11.23 4.11
N PHE A 66 1.24 12.48 3.97
CA PHE A 66 -0.12 12.93 4.20
C PHE A 66 -0.90 12.99 2.90
N ALA A 67 -2.20 12.71 2.99
CA ALA A 67 -3.18 12.93 1.94
C ALA A 67 -4.56 13.21 2.53
N ASP A 68 -5.39 13.90 1.75
CA ASP A 68 -6.79 14.13 2.13
C ASP A 68 -7.69 12.90 1.90
N ASP A 69 -7.30 12.06 0.93
CA ASP A 69 -8.08 10.89 0.52
C ASP A 69 -7.15 9.71 0.14
N PRO A 70 -7.49 8.46 0.49
CA PRO A 70 -6.69 7.28 0.16
C PRO A 70 -6.63 6.95 -1.33
N ALA A 71 -7.59 7.41 -2.15
CA ALA A 71 -7.57 7.28 -3.60
C ALA A 71 -6.75 8.38 -4.29
N ASN A 72 -6.19 9.34 -3.55
CA ASN A 72 -5.34 10.39 -4.11
C ASN A 72 -4.18 9.80 -4.93
N ALA A 73 -4.05 10.25 -6.18
CA ALA A 73 -3.06 9.74 -7.12
C ALA A 73 -1.61 9.97 -6.65
N ALA A 74 -1.32 11.14 -6.06
CA ALA A 74 0.01 11.47 -5.56
C ALA A 74 0.39 10.58 -4.36
N TYR A 75 -0.55 10.35 -3.46
CA TYR A 75 -0.36 9.46 -2.30
C TYR A 75 -0.02 8.03 -2.74
N ARG A 76 -0.84 7.47 -3.63
CA ARG A 76 -0.62 6.12 -4.17
C ARG A 76 0.68 6.01 -4.95
N ALA A 77 1.01 7.03 -5.75
CA ALA A 77 2.27 7.08 -6.48
C ALA A 77 3.47 7.11 -5.53
N GLN A 78 3.44 7.96 -4.50
CA GLN A 78 4.51 8.04 -3.50
C GLN A 78 4.73 6.71 -2.78
N LEU A 79 3.67 6.07 -2.29
CA LEU A 79 3.77 4.77 -1.63
C LEU A 79 4.30 3.70 -2.59
N ALA A 80 3.89 3.72 -3.86
CA ALA A 80 4.39 2.78 -4.87
C ALA A 80 5.90 2.99 -5.13
N LEU A 81 6.36 4.24 -5.21
CA LEU A 81 7.78 4.57 -5.36
C LEU A 81 8.60 4.08 -4.15
N LEU A 82 8.13 4.37 -2.94
CA LEU A 82 8.80 3.94 -1.70
C LEU A 82 8.84 2.42 -1.57
N ARG A 83 7.76 1.72 -1.93
CA ARG A 83 7.71 0.25 -1.95
C ARG A 83 8.72 -0.36 -2.92
N LYS A 84 8.89 0.24 -4.11
CA LYS A 84 9.91 -0.20 -5.08
C LYS A 84 11.32 0.00 -4.54
N ALA A 85 11.55 1.04 -3.73
CA ALA A 85 12.83 1.37 -3.14
C ALA A 85 13.03 0.80 -1.73
N ARG A 86 12.30 -0.26 -1.36
CA ARG A 86 12.31 -0.86 0.00
C ARG A 86 13.72 -1.13 0.55
N ALA A 87 14.60 -1.71 -0.27
CA ALA A 87 15.98 -1.99 0.14
C ALA A 87 16.74 -0.72 0.58
N GLY A 88 16.54 0.39 -0.13
CA GLY A 88 17.14 1.68 0.21
C GLY A 88 16.51 2.35 1.44
N LEU A 89 15.27 2.00 1.79
CA LEU A 89 14.63 2.40 3.03
C LEU A 89 15.22 1.65 4.23
N GLU A 90 15.39 0.33 4.10
CA GLU A 90 15.98 -0.52 5.15
C GLU A 90 17.42 -0.15 5.45
N GLU A 91 18.27 -0.01 4.43
CA GLU A 91 19.68 0.41 4.58
C GLU A 91 19.81 1.75 5.33
N ARG A 92 18.79 2.62 5.18
CA ARG A 92 18.81 3.96 5.74
C ARG A 92 17.96 4.10 7.02
N ASP A 93 17.52 3.01 7.63
CA ASP A 93 16.61 3.00 8.81
C ASP A 93 15.38 3.91 8.62
N ILE A 94 14.75 3.88 7.45
CA ILE A 94 13.61 4.73 7.13
C ILE A 94 12.31 4.00 7.47
N THR A 95 11.44 4.67 8.22
CA THR A 95 10.06 4.21 8.49
C THR A 95 9.09 5.17 7.85
N VAL A 96 8.26 4.68 6.96
CA VAL A 96 7.24 5.45 6.26
C VAL A 96 5.94 5.39 7.04
N PHE A 97 5.35 6.53 7.32
CA PHE A 97 4.03 6.65 7.90
C PHE A 97 3.06 7.22 6.87
N GLY A 98 2.05 6.45 6.53
CA GLY A 98 0.96 6.87 5.69
C GLY A 98 -0.19 7.41 6.52
N ASP A 99 -0.70 8.57 6.15
CA ASP A 99 -1.91 9.16 6.70
C ASP A 99 -2.80 9.65 5.55
N ALA A 100 -3.82 8.87 5.25
CA ALA A 100 -4.71 9.10 4.12
C ALA A 100 -6.08 9.67 4.51
N GLU A 101 -6.33 9.83 5.82
CA GLU A 101 -7.61 10.28 6.35
C GLU A 101 -7.40 11.48 7.27
N PRO A 102 -8.06 12.63 7.04
CA PRO A 102 -7.90 13.85 7.85
C PRO A 102 -8.24 13.68 9.32
N GLY A 103 -9.17 12.80 9.65
CA GLY A 103 -9.59 12.56 11.03
C GLY A 103 -8.58 11.76 11.87
N SER A 104 -7.68 10.99 11.25
CA SER A 104 -6.81 10.07 12.00
C SER A 104 -5.61 10.74 12.64
N SER A 105 -5.25 11.97 12.23
CA SER A 105 -4.03 12.68 12.69
C SER A 105 -4.19 14.20 12.71
N GLU A 106 -5.39 14.69 13.03
CA GLU A 106 -5.74 16.11 12.95
C GLU A 106 -4.81 17.02 13.78
N ALA A 107 -4.47 16.61 15.01
CA ALA A 107 -3.54 17.35 15.87
C ALA A 107 -2.15 17.47 15.25
N LEU A 108 -1.64 16.41 14.64
CA LEU A 108 -0.35 16.41 13.98
C LEU A 108 -0.38 17.21 12.67
N ARG A 109 -1.49 17.14 11.91
CA ARG A 109 -1.70 17.93 10.69
C ARG A 109 -1.71 19.43 10.99
N ALA A 110 -2.41 19.84 12.05
CA ALA A 110 -2.46 21.22 12.51
C ALA A 110 -1.07 21.73 12.95
N ARG A 111 -0.29 20.91 13.67
CA ARG A 111 1.07 21.23 14.12
C ARG A 111 2.04 21.40 12.95
N LEU A 112 1.96 20.52 11.95
CA LEU A 112 2.82 20.55 10.76
C LEU A 112 2.29 21.49 9.67
N LYS A 113 1.09 22.06 9.85
CA LYS A 113 0.36 22.90 8.89
C LYS A 113 0.32 22.27 7.51
N VAL A 114 -0.06 20.99 7.43
CA VAL A 114 -0.15 20.23 6.17
C VAL A 114 -1.58 20.22 5.67
N GLU A 115 -1.74 20.45 4.37
CA GLU A 115 -3.03 20.44 3.66
C GLU A 115 -2.86 19.63 2.38
N GLY A 116 -3.82 18.77 2.05
CA GLY A 116 -3.75 17.91 0.87
C GLY A 116 -2.61 16.89 0.93
N PHE A 117 -1.90 16.71 -0.19
CA PHE A 117 -0.74 15.83 -0.25
C PHE A 117 0.50 16.55 0.29
N THR A 118 1.15 15.98 1.28
CA THR A 118 2.44 16.49 1.77
C THR A 118 3.34 15.35 2.23
N LEU A 119 4.58 15.34 1.75
CA LEU A 119 5.65 14.50 2.24
C LEU A 119 6.51 15.30 3.22
N VAL A 120 6.77 14.73 4.40
CA VAL A 120 7.65 15.31 5.41
C VAL A 120 8.68 14.28 5.84
N LEU A 121 9.95 14.57 5.64
CA LEU A 121 11.05 13.77 6.18
C LEU A 121 11.46 14.34 7.54
N ILE A 122 11.44 13.51 8.57
CA ILE A 122 11.95 13.82 9.90
C ILE A 122 13.29 13.08 10.08
N GLY A 123 14.31 13.78 10.56
CA GLY A 123 15.60 13.18 10.87
C GLY A 123 15.59 12.40 12.20
N LYS A 124 16.63 11.61 12.47
CA LYS A 124 16.83 10.95 13.78
C LYS A 124 16.88 11.96 14.96
N ASP A 125 17.24 13.21 14.66
CA ASP A 125 17.29 14.36 15.57
C ASP A 125 15.89 14.93 15.92
N GLY A 126 14.83 14.49 15.23
CA GLY A 126 13.46 14.98 15.43
C GLY A 126 13.10 16.26 14.66
N GLY A 127 14.08 16.92 14.03
CA GLY A 127 13.82 18.05 13.14
C GLY A 127 13.31 17.63 11.76
N VAL A 128 12.45 18.46 11.17
CA VAL A 128 12.01 18.34 9.76
C VAL A 128 13.18 18.67 8.82
N LYS A 129 13.43 17.81 7.84
CA LYS A 129 14.58 17.89 6.92
C LYS A 129 14.16 18.14 5.48
N LEU A 130 13.04 17.57 5.07
CA LEU A 130 12.45 17.80 3.75
C LEU A 130 10.95 17.98 3.93
N ARG A 131 10.39 18.93 3.20
CA ARG A 131 8.95 19.08 3.02
C ARG A 131 8.70 19.22 1.52
N ALA A 132 7.77 18.44 1.00
CA ALA A 132 7.39 18.49 -0.40
C ALA A 132 5.89 18.29 -0.57
N ASP A 133 5.29 19.13 -1.39
CA ASP A 133 3.84 19.13 -1.70
C ASP A 133 3.55 18.30 -2.97
N SER A 134 4.53 17.54 -3.45
CA SER A 134 4.47 16.71 -4.65
C SER A 134 5.30 15.44 -4.47
N PRO A 135 4.96 14.34 -5.16
CA PRO A 135 5.64 13.08 -4.99
C PRO A 135 7.12 13.21 -5.35
N VAL A 136 7.98 12.73 -4.44
CA VAL A 136 9.43 12.82 -4.53
C VAL A 136 9.99 11.45 -4.88
N ALA A 137 10.91 11.42 -5.85
CA ALA A 137 11.63 10.22 -6.22
C ALA A 137 12.45 9.70 -5.02
N PRO A 138 12.49 8.37 -4.79
CA PRO A 138 13.21 7.82 -3.65
C PRO A 138 14.72 8.16 -3.70
N GLU A 139 15.32 8.25 -4.89
CA GLU A 139 16.72 8.69 -5.04
C GLU A 139 16.98 10.09 -4.50
N ASP A 140 16.03 11.03 -4.67
CA ASP A 140 16.17 12.40 -4.17
C ASP A 140 16.00 12.47 -2.64
N LEU A 141 15.06 11.67 -2.11
CA LEU A 141 14.88 11.47 -0.68
C LEU A 141 16.15 10.91 -0.04
N PHE A 142 16.73 9.87 -0.65
CA PHE A 142 17.97 9.24 -0.19
C PHE A 142 19.15 10.20 -0.22
N ARG A 143 19.32 10.94 -1.31
CA ARG A 143 20.36 11.96 -1.44
C ARG A 143 20.25 13.05 -0.36
N THR A 144 19.03 13.45 -0.02
CA THR A 144 18.78 14.39 1.07
C THR A 144 19.20 13.80 2.42
N ILE A 145 18.95 12.50 2.62
CA ILE A 145 19.32 11.79 3.85
C ILE A 145 20.83 11.62 4.00
N ASP A 146 21.52 11.21 2.94
CA ASP A 146 22.97 10.98 2.95
C ASP A 146 23.77 12.27 3.20
N ARG A 147 23.22 13.43 2.83
CA ARG A 147 23.83 14.74 3.13
C ARG A 147 23.69 15.16 4.61
N MET A 148 22.95 14.44 5.44
CA MET A 148 22.78 14.83 6.84
C MET A 148 24.06 14.62 7.67
N PRO A 149 24.45 15.56 8.54
CA PRO A 149 25.72 15.51 9.27
C PRO A 149 25.83 14.31 10.23
N MET A 150 24.72 13.77 10.73
CA MET A 150 24.74 12.52 11.51
C MET A 150 25.10 11.30 10.64
N ARG A 151 24.62 11.24 9.39
CA ARG A 151 25.01 10.18 8.43
C ARG A 151 26.49 10.25 8.10
N GLN A 152 27.00 11.47 7.91
CA GLN A 152 28.43 11.69 7.68
C GLN A 152 29.28 11.25 8.89
N ARG A 153 28.78 11.42 10.13
CA ARG A 153 29.46 10.94 11.34
C ARG A 153 29.36 9.41 11.53
N GLU A 154 28.27 8.78 11.06
CA GLU A 154 28.15 7.31 10.97
C GLU A 154 29.15 6.74 9.91
N MET A 155 29.43 7.50 8.83
CA MET A 155 30.31 7.07 7.73
C MET A 155 31.79 7.46 7.90
N SER A 156 32.09 8.51 8.65
CA SER A 156 33.46 8.99 8.92
C SER A 156 33.97 8.62 10.32
N GLY A 157 33.25 7.75 11.04
CA GLY A 157 33.61 7.31 12.39
C GLY A 157 34.43 6.03 12.42
N GLU A 158 35.67 6.10 11.93
CA GLU A 158 36.85 5.34 12.39
C GLU A 158 37.92 6.35 12.82
#